data_AF-D8MT02-F1
#
_entry.id   AF-D8MT02-F1
#
_cell.length_a   1.000
_cell.length_b   1.000
_cell.length_c   1.000
_cell.angle_alpha   90.00
_cell.angle_beta   90.00
_cell.angle_gamma   90.00
#
_symmetry.space_group_name_H-M   'P 1'
#
loop_
_entity.id
_entity.type
_entity.pdbx_description
1 polymer ?
#
loop_
_entity_poly.entity_id
_entity_poly.type
_entity_poly.pdbx_seq_one_letter_code
_entity_poly.pdbx_strand_id
1 'polypeptide(L)' 'MGHIVKIGRYEIIDAELDAQNVETVSIPCQTNPDLSYQLDGWDGETSVPAWIDGEPVDLAIGHYDKQQDRWILKKPA' A
#
# COMPACT_ATOMS: atom_id res chain seq x y z
N MET A 1 -13.88 9.48 -6.66
CA MET A 1 -13.97 8.03 -6.93
C MET A 1 -12.78 7.41 -6.23
N GLY A 2 -12.98 6.38 -5.40
CA GLY A 2 -11.87 5.71 -4.73
C GLY A 2 -11.05 4.91 -5.74
N HIS A 3 -9.75 4.77 -5.48
CA HIS A 3 -8.85 3.94 -6.26
C HIS A 3 -8.88 2.51 -5.72
N ILE A 4 -8.82 1.51 -6.60
CA ILE A 4 -8.66 0.10 -6.18
C ILE A 4 -7.18 -0.23 -6.26
N VAL A 5 -6.61 -0.62 -5.11
CA VAL A 5 -5.23 -1.10 -5.05
C VAL A 5 -5.24 -2.61 -4.88
N LYS A 6 -4.36 -3.32 -5.58
CA LYS A 6 -4.18 -4.76 -5.43
C LYS A 6 -2.73 -5.08 -5.15
N ILE A 7 -2.45 -5.86 -4.10
CA ILE A 7 -1.11 -6.37 -3.77
C ILE A 7 -1.21 -7.88 -3.64
N GLY A 8 -0.60 -8.63 -4.55
CA GLY A 8 -0.74 -10.09 -4.61
C GLY A 8 -2.21 -10.54 -4.67
N ARG A 9 -2.69 -11.20 -3.61
CA ARG A 9 -4.07 -11.68 -3.48
C ARG A 9 -5.03 -10.68 -2.82
N TYR A 10 -4.52 -9.58 -2.28
CA TYR A 10 -5.29 -8.62 -1.50
C TYR A 10 -5.82 -7.52 -2.40
N GLU A 11 -7.12 -7.29 -2.35
CA GLU A 11 -7.78 -6.15 -2.97
C GLU A 11 -8.11 -5.15 -1.85
N ILE A 12 -7.51 -3.96 -1.94
CA ILE A 12 -7.60 -2.88 -0.97
C ILE A 12 -8.48 -1.78 -1.59
N ILE A 13 -9.72 -1.69 -1.11
CA ILE A 13 -10.74 -0.77 -1.64
C ILE A 13 -10.74 0.60 -0.95
N ASP A 14 -10.05 0.70 0.17
CA ASP A 14 -9.97 1.87 1.04
C ASP A 14 -8.54 2.40 1.21
N ALA A 15 -7.68 2.07 0.25
CA ALA A 15 -6.35 2.66 0.16
C ALA A 15 -6.47 4.16 -0.16
N GLU A 16 -5.67 4.98 0.52
CA GLU A 16 -5.58 6.40 0.22
C GLU A 16 -4.28 6.70 -0.54
N LEU A 17 -4.44 7.36 -1.67
CA LEU A 17 -3.36 7.76 -2.56
C LEU A 17 -3.12 9.26 -2.38
N ASP A 18 -1.86 9.69 -2.32
CA ASP A 18 -1.55 11.12 -2.23
C ASP A 18 -2.10 11.87 -3.46
N ALA A 19 -2.83 12.96 -3.20
CA ALA A 19 -3.60 13.68 -4.21
C ALA A 19 -2.75 14.46 -5.23
N GLN A 20 -1.48 14.73 -4.92
CA GLN A 20 -0.64 15.59 -5.77
C GLN A 20 0.16 14.77 -6.78
N ASN A 21 0.73 13.63 -6.36
CA ASN A 21 1.59 12.83 -7.25
C ASN A 21 1.34 11.32 -7.18
N VAL A 22 0.42 10.82 -6.34
CA VAL A 22 0.21 9.38 -6.13
C VAL A 22 1.53 8.66 -5.79
N GLU A 23 2.44 9.36 -5.11
CA GLU A 23 3.75 8.83 -4.74
C GLU A 23 3.63 7.84 -3.58
N THR A 24 2.62 8.02 -2.73
CA THR A 24 2.38 7.19 -1.57
C THR A 24 1.02 6.50 -1.64
N VAL A 25 0.98 5.27 -1.14
CA VAL A 25 -0.23 4.46 -0.97
C VAL A 25 -0.33 4.12 0.51
N SER A 26 -1.43 4.55 1.14
CA SER A 26 -1.69 4.35 2.56
C SER A 26 -2.75 3.28 2.76
N ILE A 27 -2.37 2.17 3.41
CA ILE A 27 -3.21 0.99 3.61
C ILE A 27 -3.66 0.94 5.07
N PRO A 28 -4.96 1.14 5.38
CA PRO A 28 -5.46 1.05 6.75
C PRO A 28 -5.37 -0.38 7.29
N CYS A 29 -4.79 -0.56 8.48
CA CYS A 29 -4.62 -1.88 9.08
C CYS A 29 -5.93 -2.48 9.61
N GLN A 30 -6.88 -1.62 10.02
CA GLN A 30 -8.15 -2.07 10.59
C GLN A 30 -9.02 -2.87 9.61
N THR A 31 -8.95 -2.54 8.33
CA THR A 31 -9.72 -3.16 7.24
C THR A 31 -8.89 -4.18 6.44
N ASN A 32 -7.56 -4.12 6.55
CA ASN A 32 -6.63 -4.99 5.83
C ASN A 32 -5.65 -5.74 6.76
N PRO A 33 -6.10 -6.37 7.88
CA PRO A 33 -5.20 -6.88 8.92
C PRO A 33 -4.25 -7.99 8.44
N ASP A 34 -4.73 -8.88 7.55
CA ASP A 34 -3.90 -9.95 6.98
C ASP A 34 -2.77 -9.41 6.11
N LEU A 35 -3.05 -8.38 5.30
CA LEU A 35 -2.03 -7.72 4.49
C LEU A 35 -1.05 -6.97 5.40
N SER A 36 -1.54 -6.26 6.42
CA SER A 36 -0.69 -5.54 7.36
C SER A 36 0.29 -6.45 8.09
N TYR A 37 -0.14 -7.66 8.46
CA TYR A 37 0.76 -8.66 9.05
C TYR A 37 1.83 -9.15 8.06
N GLN A 38 1.49 -9.27 6.77
CA GLN A 38 2.48 -9.63 5.75
C GLN A 38 3.49 -8.51 5.50
N LEU A 39 3.04 -7.26 5.46
CA LEU A 39 3.90 -6.10 5.27
C LEU A 39 4.89 -5.92 6.44
N ASP A 40 4.47 -6.25 7.67
CA ASP A 40 5.33 -6.23 8.86
C ASP A 40 6.47 -7.26 8.81
N GLY A 41 6.29 -8.34 8.04
CA GLY A 41 7.30 -9.38 7.86
C GLY A 41 8.34 -9.07 6.76
N TRP A 42 8.20 -7.97 6.03
CA TRP A 42 9.06 -7.61 4.91
C TRP A 42 9.98 -6.43 5.25
N ASP A 43 11.20 -6.43 4.71
CA ASP A 43 12.13 -5.31 4.88
C ASP A 43 11.65 -4.07 4.11
N GLY A 44 11.86 -2.87 4.68
CA GLY A 44 11.47 -1.58 4.10
C GLY A 44 12.23 -1.14 2.84
N GLU A 45 13.01 -2.04 2.25
CA GLU A 45 13.66 -1.87 0.93
C GLU A 45 13.06 -2.82 -0.12
N THR A 46 12.13 -3.69 0.28
CA THR A 46 11.46 -4.64 -0.61
C THR A 46 10.41 -3.91 -1.44
N SER A 47 10.41 -4.14 -2.75
CA SER A 47 9.32 -3.73 -3.64
C SER A 47 8.42 -4.92 -3.96
N VAL A 48 7.11 -4.67 -3.99
CA VAL A 48 6.10 -5.69 -4.23
C VAL A 48 5.28 -5.35 -5.47
N PRO A 49 4.98 -6.33 -6.33
CA PRO A 49 4.15 -6.10 -7.49
C PRO A 49 2.71 -5.80 -7.05
N ALA A 50 2.16 -4.73 -7.62
CA ALA A 50 0.84 -4.22 -7.30
C ALA A 50 0.11 -3.73 -8.56
N TRP A 51 -1.16 -3.41 -8.39
CA TRP A 51 -1.98 -2.74 -9.40
C TRP A 51 -2.74 -1.60 -8.76
N ILE A 52 -2.80 -0.46 -9.42
CA ILE A 52 -3.65 0.68 -9.06
C ILE A 52 -4.61 0.91 -10.21
N ASP A 53 -5.91 0.75 -9.97
CA ASP A 53 -6.96 0.84 -10.99
C ASP A 53 -6.71 -0.03 -12.24
N GLY A 54 -6.04 -1.17 -12.04
CA GLY A 54 -5.68 -2.12 -13.10
C GLY A 54 -4.36 -1.83 -13.80
N GLU A 55 -3.70 -0.71 -13.53
CA GLU A 55 -2.37 -0.40 -14.04
C GLU A 55 -1.30 -1.05 -13.15
N PRO A 56 -0.37 -1.85 -13.72
CA PRO A 56 0.67 -2.50 -12.94
C PRO A 56 1.68 -1.47 -12.42
N VAL A 57 2.09 -1.64 -11.16
CA VAL A 57 3.07 -0.79 -10.49
C VAL A 57 3.86 -1.61 -9.47
N ASP A 58 5.13 -1.30 -9.30
CA ASP A 58 5.89 -1.81 -8.15
C ASP A 58 5.74 -0.84 -6.98
N LEU A 59 5.46 -1.34 -5.79
CA LEU A 59 5.37 -0.52 -4.58
C LEU A 59 6.48 -0.92 -3.61
N ALA A 60 7.37 0.02 -3.31
CA ALA A 60 8.34 -0.10 -2.24
C ALA A 60 7.62 -0.04 -0.89
N ILE A 61 7.91 -0.99 -0.01
CA ILE A 61 7.43 -0.97 1.36
C ILE A 61 8.12 0.19 2.08
N GLY A 62 7.35 1.13 2.60
CA GLY A 62 7.88 2.25 3.34
C GLY A 62 7.97 1.94 4.82
N HIS A 63 6.94 2.32 5.56
CA HIS A 63 6.91 2.18 7.02
C HIS A 63 5.48 2.06 7.54
N TYR A 64 5.35 1.54 8.76
CA TYR A 64 4.11 1.56 9.50
C TYR A 64 3.97 2.89 10.26
N ASP A 65 2.90 3.64 9.96
CA ASP A 65 2.49 4.83 10.70
C ASP A 65 1.63 4.43 11.91
N LYS A 66 2.25 4.46 13.09
CA LYS A 66 1.62 4.14 14.37
C LYS A 66 0.54 5.14 14.80
N GLN A 67 0.57 6.37 14.30
CA GLN A 67 -0.42 7.39 14.69
C GLN A 67 -1.76 7.16 13.98
N GLN A 68 -1.70 6.72 12.73
CA GLN A 68 -2.87 6.50 11.89
C GLN A 68 -3.28 5.02 11.79
N ASP A 69 -2.44 4.11 12.28
CA ASP A 69 -2.61 2.66 12.15
C ASP A 69 -2.65 2.19 10.68
N ARG A 70 -1.61 2.54 9.92
CA ARG A 70 -1.55 2.32 8.46
C ARG A 70 -0.16 1.96 7.98
N TRP A 71 -0.09 1.16 6.92
CA TRP A 71 1.14 0.97 6.16
C TRP A 71 1.26 2.01 5.04
N ILE A 72 2.43 2.63 4.95
CA ILE A 72 2.77 3.59 3.90
C ILE A 72 3.70 2.91 2.91
N LEU A 73 3.23 2.73 1.68
CA LEU A 73 4.02 2.23 0.55
C LEU A 73 4.33 3.39 -0.41
N LYS A 74 5.35 3.23 -1.24
CA LYS A 74 5.81 4.26 -2.18
C LYS A 74 5.98 3.71 -3.58
N LYS A 75 5.65 4.49 -4.60
CA LYS A 75 6.12 4.18 -5.96
C LYS A 75 7.63 4.41 -6.02
N PRO A 76 8.41 3.53 -6.67
CA PRO A 76 9.83 3.78 -6.92
C PRO A 76 9.98 5.02 -7.81
N ALA A 77 11.04 5.79 -7.55
CA ALA A 77 11.39 7.00 -8.29
C ALA A 77 11.95 6.69 -9.68
#